data_AF-A0A9C7UJF2-F1
#
_entry.id   AF-A0A9C7UJF2-F1
#
_cell.length_a   1.000
_cell.length_b   1.000
_cell.length_c   1.000
_cell.angle_alpha   90.00
_cell.angle_beta   90.00
_cell.angle_gamma   90.00
#
_symmetry.space_group_name_H-M   'P 1'
#
loop_
_entity.id
_entity.type
_entity.pdbx_description
1 polymer ?
#
loop_
_entity_poly.entity_id
_entity_poly.type
_entity_poly.pdbx_seq_one_letter_code
_entity_poly.pdbx_strand_id
1 'polypeptide(L)'
;MATGLLVDGQPLLWMTGPRACWKLTEREQTFTLRCALEPVLSCLRGFSAPVRATVDHAEADLLTLMAGDDDAFVAWDAAQTLLARAIEAADAALPQGLLEACEQVLMGSMDPAMKALTLALPSEEYLADRAAQRGLVNVSQIHDQRQQVKASLGGALEAVWQQVLSDNPAPQAYAPTPMILVAGAATSGAGLFAGSESSSASRCRAQPL
;
A
#
# COMPACT_ATOMS: atom_id res chain seq x y z
N MET A 1 3.00 4.94 21.67
CA MET A 1 2.51 5.22 20.32
C MET A 1 3.31 6.34 19.71
N ALA A 2 4.03 6.08 18.63
CA ALA A 2 4.65 7.13 17.82
C ALA A 2 3.61 7.66 16.82
N THR A 3 3.56 8.97 16.67
CA THR A 3 2.76 9.64 15.63
C THR A 3 3.65 10.50 14.76
N GLY A 4 3.11 11.02 13.67
CA GLY A 4 3.60 12.12 12.84
C GLY A 4 2.40 12.96 12.37
N LEU A 5 2.66 14.04 11.65
CA LEU A 5 1.61 14.87 11.05
C LEU A 5 2.01 15.20 9.62
N LEU A 6 1.05 15.20 8.70
CA LEU A 6 1.25 15.69 7.34
C LEU A 6 0.41 16.95 7.14
N VAL A 7 0.97 17.94 6.46
CA VAL A 7 0.28 19.16 6.05
C VAL A 7 0.55 19.34 4.57
N ASP A 8 -0.51 19.49 3.77
CA ASP A 8 -0.43 19.57 2.30
C ASP A 8 0.39 18.42 1.67
N GLY A 9 0.24 17.21 2.22
CA GLY A 9 0.95 16.01 1.78
C GLY A 9 2.43 15.95 2.11
N GLN A 10 2.93 16.84 2.98
CA GLN A 10 4.32 16.84 3.42
C GLN A 10 4.44 16.60 4.93
N PRO A 11 5.40 15.78 5.39
CA PRO A 11 5.64 15.56 6.81
C PRO A 11 5.98 16.86 7.54
N LEU A 12 5.21 17.18 8.58
CA LEU A 12 5.48 18.27 9.50
C LEU A 12 6.48 17.80 10.57
N LEU A 13 7.66 18.41 10.59
CA LEU A 13 8.69 18.11 11.58
C LEU A 13 8.36 18.76 12.93
N TRP A 14 8.44 17.98 14.00
CA TRP A 14 8.45 18.52 15.35
C TRP A 14 9.84 18.98 15.77
N MET A 15 9.91 19.77 16.84
CA MET A 15 11.17 20.18 17.46
C MET A 15 12.06 18.98 17.84
N THR A 16 11.45 17.81 18.09
CA THR A 16 12.13 16.57 18.47
C THR A 16 12.41 15.63 17.29
N GLY A 17 12.15 16.06 16.04
CA GLY A 17 12.32 15.26 14.83
C GLY A 17 11.00 14.90 14.14
N PRO A 18 11.00 13.91 13.23
CA PRO A 18 9.85 13.59 12.38
C PRO A 18 8.72 12.85 13.13
N ARG A 19 8.91 12.50 14.41
CA ARG A 19 7.92 11.78 15.21
C ARG A 19 7.90 12.20 16.68
N ALA A 20 6.77 11.95 17.34
CA ALA A 20 6.51 12.21 18.75
C ALA A 20 5.97 10.92 19.34
N CYS A 21 6.47 10.55 20.52
CA CYS A 21 6.12 9.31 21.18
C CYS A 21 5.26 9.59 22.41
N TRP A 22 4.01 9.14 22.35
CA TRP A 22 3.05 9.22 23.44
C TRP A 22 3.04 7.92 24.22
N LYS A 23 3.11 8.03 25.56
CA LYS A 23 2.95 6.88 26.44
C LYS A 23 1.47 6.72 26.74
N LEU A 24 0.89 5.61 26.30
CA LEU A 24 -0.49 5.25 26.60
C LEU A 24 -0.50 4.40 27.87
N THR A 25 -1.03 4.94 28.97
CA THR A 25 -1.02 4.31 30.30
C THR A 25 -2.40 4.14 30.90
N GLU A 26 -3.37 4.93 30.43
CA GLU A 26 -4.74 4.89 30.95
C GLU A 26 -5.68 4.33 29.87
N ARG A 27 -6.90 3.95 30.28
CA ARG A 27 -7.92 3.45 29.37
C ARG A 27 -8.32 4.49 28.32
N GLU A 28 -8.35 5.75 28.70
CA GLU A 28 -8.72 6.88 27.86
C GLU A 28 -7.78 8.04 28.17
N GLN A 29 -7.15 8.62 27.15
CA GLN A 29 -6.24 9.76 27.30
C GLN A 29 -6.42 10.70 26.11
N THR A 30 -6.38 12.00 26.38
CA THR A 30 -6.48 13.03 25.35
C THR A 30 -5.14 13.76 25.22
N PHE A 31 -4.63 13.83 24.00
CA PHE A 31 -3.44 14.61 23.65
C PHE A 31 -3.89 15.75 22.73
N THR A 32 -3.52 16.99 23.05
CA THR A 32 -3.86 18.17 22.24
C THR A 32 -2.63 18.65 21.47
N LEU A 33 -2.77 18.71 20.15
CA LEU A 33 -1.76 19.25 19.24
C LEU A 33 -2.24 20.59 18.70
N ARG A 34 -1.34 21.56 18.59
CA ARG A 34 -1.63 22.87 17.99
C ARG A 34 -0.93 22.97 16.65
N CYS A 35 -1.72 23.06 15.59
CA CYS A 35 -1.25 23.15 14.21
C CYS A 35 -1.82 24.40 13.56
N ALA A 36 -1.06 25.02 12.67
CA ALA A 36 -1.50 26.21 11.93
C ALA A 36 -2.49 25.88 10.81
N LEU A 37 -2.38 24.67 10.27
CA LEU A 37 -3.24 24.08 9.24
C LEU A 37 -3.80 22.76 9.75
N GLU A 38 -4.87 22.29 9.14
CA GLU A 38 -5.49 20.99 9.44
C GLU A 38 -4.54 19.86 8.99
N PRO A 39 -3.98 19.08 9.92
CA PRO A 39 -3.01 18.05 9.56
C PRO A 39 -3.68 16.69 9.37
N VAL A 40 -3.12 15.88 8.48
CA VAL A 40 -3.41 14.45 8.41
C VAL A 40 -2.57 13.73 9.46
N LEU A 41 -3.22 12.93 10.30
CA LEU A 41 -2.57 12.23 11.40
C LEU A 41 -1.86 10.95 10.90
N SER A 42 -0.57 10.85 11.14
CA SER A 42 0.21 9.64 10.85
C SER A 42 0.38 8.84 12.14
N CYS A 43 -0.37 7.75 12.31
CA CYS A 43 -0.38 6.95 13.55
C CYS A 43 0.52 5.71 13.47
N LEU A 44 0.96 5.24 14.64
CA LEU A 44 1.74 4.00 14.80
C LEU A 44 3.05 3.94 14.00
N ARG A 45 3.67 5.09 13.70
CA ARG A 45 4.96 5.18 12.98
C ARG A 45 6.00 4.17 13.49
N GLY A 46 6.66 3.46 12.56
CA GLY A 46 7.61 2.39 12.84
C GLY A 46 7.05 1.25 13.68
N PHE A 47 5.75 0.93 13.54
CA PHE A 47 5.04 -0.10 14.30
C PHE A 47 5.28 0.00 15.81
N SER A 48 5.13 1.22 16.34
CA SER A 48 5.54 1.57 17.72
C SER A 48 4.87 0.77 18.85
N ALA A 49 3.79 0.04 18.57
CA ALA A 49 3.11 -0.86 19.49
C ALA A 49 2.35 -1.95 18.72
N PRO A 50 2.34 -3.22 19.20
CA PRO A 50 1.63 -4.32 18.56
C PRO A 50 0.15 -4.32 18.92
N VAL A 51 -0.58 -3.29 18.47
CA VAL A 51 -2.00 -3.08 18.78
C VAL A 51 -2.82 -2.94 17.50
N ARG A 52 -4.10 -3.30 17.56
CA ARG A 52 -5.07 -2.94 16.52
C ARG A 52 -5.52 -1.50 16.78
N ALA A 53 -4.95 -0.54 16.06
CA ALA A 53 -5.46 0.82 16.09
C ALA A 53 -6.64 0.96 15.14
N THR A 54 -7.67 1.66 15.60
CA THR A 54 -8.76 2.13 14.76
C THR A 54 -8.62 3.63 14.66
N VAL A 55 -8.37 4.13 13.46
CA VAL A 55 -8.30 5.56 13.17
C VAL A 55 -9.28 5.85 12.05
N ASP A 56 -10.20 6.77 12.31
CA ASP A 56 -11.26 7.15 11.36
C ASP A 56 -10.71 8.13 10.33
N HIS A 57 -9.83 7.65 9.46
CA HIS A 57 -9.32 8.42 8.34
C HIS A 57 -10.36 8.54 7.23
N ALA A 58 -10.56 9.78 6.79
CA ALA A 58 -11.24 10.07 5.54
C ALA A 58 -10.44 9.47 4.36
N GLU A 59 -11.10 9.24 3.23
CA GLU A 59 -10.41 8.71 2.05
C GLU A 59 -9.29 9.64 1.56
N ALA A 60 -9.52 10.95 1.58
CA ALA A 60 -8.51 11.96 1.22
C ALA A 60 -7.26 11.90 2.14
N ASP A 61 -7.46 11.63 3.43
CA ASP A 61 -6.37 11.45 4.38
C ASP A 61 -5.54 10.21 4.06
N LEU A 62 -6.21 9.09 3.77
CA LEU A 62 -5.53 7.85 3.40
C LEU A 62 -4.73 8.01 2.10
N LEU A 63 -5.28 8.71 1.10
CA LEU A 63 -4.57 9.01 -0.14
C LEU A 63 -3.32 9.86 0.14
N THR A 64 -3.46 10.86 1.02
CA THR A 64 -2.35 11.71 1.46
C THR A 64 -1.27 10.91 2.19
N LEU A 65 -1.65 10.01 3.09
CA LEU A 65 -0.71 9.15 3.82
C LEU A 65 -0.01 8.15 2.89
N MET A 66 -0.76 7.49 2.00
CA MET A 66 -0.21 6.51 1.06
C MET A 66 0.85 7.12 0.14
N ALA A 67 0.60 8.34 -0.36
CA ALA A 67 1.46 8.97 -1.34
C ALA A 67 2.57 9.85 -0.73
N GLY A 68 2.34 10.45 0.44
CA GLY A 68 3.20 11.49 1.01
C GLY A 68 3.90 11.17 2.33
N ASP A 69 3.53 10.08 3.02
CA ASP A 69 4.16 9.77 4.33
C ASP A 69 5.59 9.24 4.15
N ASP A 70 6.52 9.77 4.94
CA ASP A 70 7.92 9.35 4.97
C ASP A 70 8.16 8.06 5.77
N ASP A 71 7.15 7.61 6.54
CA ASP A 71 7.14 6.32 7.21
C ASP A 71 6.51 5.25 6.31
N ALA A 72 7.36 4.34 5.81
CA ALA A 72 6.93 3.31 4.87
C ALA A 72 5.88 2.34 5.44
N PHE A 73 5.81 2.16 6.76
CA PHE A 73 4.75 1.36 7.38
C PHE A 73 3.41 2.08 7.32
N VAL A 74 3.38 3.39 7.57
CA VAL A 74 2.14 4.18 7.50
C VAL A 74 1.63 4.27 6.06
N ALA A 75 2.52 4.54 5.10
CA ALA A 75 2.15 4.52 3.68
C ALA A 75 1.59 3.15 3.24
N TRP A 76 2.24 2.07 3.68
CA TRP A 76 1.76 0.70 3.46
C TRP A 76 0.38 0.45 4.08
N ASP A 77 0.16 0.78 5.35
CA ASP A 77 -1.11 0.54 6.05
C ASP A 77 -2.28 1.34 5.44
N ALA A 78 -2.00 2.59 5.03
CA ALA A 78 -2.95 3.42 4.29
C ALA A 78 -3.32 2.78 2.94
N ALA A 79 -2.33 2.28 2.20
CA ALA A 79 -2.57 1.56 0.94
C ALA A 79 -3.39 0.29 1.16
N GLN A 80 -3.07 -0.54 2.17
CA GLN A 80 -3.83 -1.75 2.48
C GLN A 80 -5.30 -1.42 2.82
N THR A 81 -5.54 -0.33 3.54
CA THR A 81 -6.90 0.14 3.85
C THR A 81 -7.65 0.59 2.61
N LEU A 82 -7.03 1.39 1.74
CA LEU A 82 -7.63 1.86 0.49
C LEU A 82 -7.93 0.70 -0.48
N LEU A 83 -6.97 -0.20 -0.66
CA LEU A 83 -7.12 -1.38 -1.52
C LEU A 83 -8.20 -2.33 -0.99
N ALA A 84 -8.27 -2.54 0.33
CA ALA A 84 -9.35 -3.32 0.93
C ALA A 84 -10.72 -2.67 0.69
N ARG A 85 -10.84 -1.35 0.85
CA ARG A 85 -12.09 -0.61 0.53
C ARG A 85 -12.48 -0.77 -0.94
N ALA A 86 -11.51 -0.67 -1.86
CA ALA A 86 -11.76 -0.86 -3.29
C ALA A 86 -12.24 -2.28 -3.62
N ILE A 87 -11.62 -3.31 -3.02
CA ILE A 87 -12.04 -4.71 -3.19
C ILE A 87 -13.44 -4.94 -2.60
N GLU A 88 -13.70 -4.45 -1.38
CA GLU A 88 -15.00 -4.56 -0.72
C GLU A 88 -16.12 -3.87 -1.53
N ALA A 89 -15.82 -2.74 -2.18
CA ALA A 89 -16.77 -2.04 -3.05
C ALA A 89 -17.08 -2.78 -4.35
N ALA A 90 -16.19 -3.68 -4.80
CA ALA A 90 -16.33 -4.48 -6.02
C ALA A 90 -16.54 -3.69 -7.30
N ASP A 91 -16.14 -2.41 -7.32
CA ASP A 91 -16.30 -1.58 -8.51
C ASP A 91 -15.19 -1.89 -9.53
N ALA A 92 -15.57 -2.01 -10.79
CA ALA A 92 -14.62 -2.14 -11.88
C ALA A 92 -13.88 -0.80 -12.12
N ALA A 93 -14.57 0.32 -11.87
CA ALA A 93 -14.01 1.66 -11.98
C ALA A 93 -13.33 2.05 -10.66
N LEU A 94 -12.00 1.98 -10.66
CA LEU A 94 -11.23 2.42 -9.50
C LEU A 94 -11.27 3.96 -9.38
N PRO A 95 -11.35 4.51 -8.16
CA PRO A 95 -11.27 5.95 -7.95
C PRO A 95 -9.98 6.53 -8.53
N GLN A 96 -10.10 7.65 -9.23
CA GLN A 96 -8.96 8.33 -9.85
C GLN A 96 -7.85 8.64 -8.84
N GLY A 97 -8.22 9.10 -7.63
CA GLY A 97 -7.25 9.38 -6.57
C GLY A 97 -6.44 8.15 -6.14
N LEU A 98 -7.05 6.96 -6.12
CA LEU A 98 -6.33 5.71 -5.81
C LEU A 98 -5.30 5.39 -6.90
N LEU A 99 -5.66 5.56 -8.18
CA LEU A 99 -4.74 5.34 -9.29
C LEU A 99 -3.55 6.31 -9.23
N GLU A 100 -3.82 7.58 -8.97
CA GLU A 100 -2.79 8.62 -8.81
C GLU A 100 -1.87 8.32 -7.61
N ALA A 101 -2.42 7.89 -6.48
CA ALA A 101 -1.62 7.50 -5.32
C ALA A 101 -0.75 6.26 -5.62
N CYS A 102 -1.29 5.25 -6.31
CA CYS A 102 -0.51 4.10 -6.75
C CYS A 102 0.64 4.49 -7.68
N GLU A 103 0.39 5.37 -8.65
CA GLU A 103 1.40 5.88 -9.57
C GLU A 103 2.49 6.66 -8.81
N GLN A 104 2.11 7.51 -7.85
CA GLN A 104 3.08 8.23 -7.01
C GLN A 104 3.95 7.28 -6.18
N VAL A 105 3.39 6.19 -5.63
CA VAL A 105 4.18 5.17 -4.94
C VAL A 105 5.15 4.49 -5.92
N LEU A 106 4.70 4.15 -7.13
CA LEU A 106 5.54 3.50 -8.15
C LEU A 106 6.70 4.39 -8.60
N MET A 107 6.43 5.66 -8.82
CA MET A 107 7.38 6.64 -9.36
C MET A 107 8.19 7.35 -8.28
N GLY A 108 7.76 7.25 -7.02
CA GLY A 108 8.37 7.93 -5.88
C GLY A 108 9.72 7.35 -5.46
N SER A 109 10.30 7.92 -4.42
CA SER A 109 11.64 7.56 -3.89
C SER A 109 11.62 6.40 -2.89
N MET A 110 10.47 5.78 -2.64
CA MET A 110 10.34 4.65 -1.72
C MET A 110 11.25 3.48 -2.17
N ASP A 111 11.81 2.73 -1.22
CA ASP A 111 12.60 1.55 -1.56
C ASP A 111 11.77 0.56 -2.40
N PRO A 112 12.33 -0.07 -3.45
CA PRO A 112 11.55 -0.93 -4.33
C PRO A 112 10.85 -2.11 -3.61
N ALA A 113 11.40 -2.62 -2.50
CA ALA A 113 10.75 -3.67 -1.71
C ALA A 113 9.46 -3.14 -1.09
N MET A 114 9.55 -1.93 -0.54
CA MET A 114 8.43 -1.25 0.11
C MET A 114 7.38 -0.83 -0.91
N LYS A 115 7.77 -0.43 -2.13
CA LYS A 115 6.80 -0.20 -3.23
C LYS A 115 5.99 -1.47 -3.53
N ALA A 116 6.68 -2.60 -3.69
CA ALA A 116 6.04 -3.89 -3.97
C ALA A 116 5.11 -4.33 -2.83
N LEU A 117 5.53 -4.15 -1.58
CA LEU A 117 4.70 -4.46 -0.41
C LEU A 117 3.49 -3.52 -0.28
N THR A 118 3.67 -2.22 -0.51
CA THR A 118 2.61 -1.18 -0.43
C THR A 118 1.52 -1.42 -1.45
N LEU A 119 1.89 -1.84 -2.66
CA LEU A 119 0.97 -2.08 -3.77
C LEU A 119 0.50 -3.54 -3.87
N ALA A 120 0.98 -4.42 -2.98
CA ALA A 120 0.46 -5.76 -2.89
C ALA A 120 -1.00 -5.71 -2.42
N LEU A 121 -1.89 -6.35 -3.17
CA LEU A 121 -3.29 -6.44 -2.76
C LEU A 121 -3.42 -7.21 -1.44
N PRO A 122 -4.29 -6.73 -0.53
CA PRO A 122 -4.56 -7.41 0.73
C PRO A 122 -4.85 -8.90 0.53
N SER A 123 -4.41 -9.73 1.49
CA SER A 123 -4.63 -11.17 1.42
C SER A 123 -6.10 -11.52 1.61
N GLU A 124 -6.51 -12.69 1.10
CA GLU A 124 -7.89 -13.16 1.28
C GLU A 124 -8.20 -13.44 2.76
N GLU A 125 -7.21 -13.87 3.57
CA GLU A 125 -7.41 -14.03 5.01
C GLU A 125 -7.68 -12.70 5.70
N TYR A 126 -6.94 -11.64 5.33
CA TYR A 126 -7.16 -10.30 5.88
C TYR A 126 -8.56 -9.75 5.51
N LEU A 127 -8.97 -9.92 4.25
CA LEU A 127 -10.30 -9.51 3.78
C LEU A 127 -11.41 -10.33 4.48
N ALA A 128 -11.19 -11.63 4.70
CA ALA A 128 -12.12 -12.47 5.44
C ALA A 128 -12.26 -12.03 6.91
N ASP A 129 -11.17 -11.68 7.60
CA ASP A 129 -11.22 -11.17 8.99
C ASP A 129 -12.03 -9.86 9.07
N ARG A 130 -11.85 -8.97 8.09
CA ARG A 130 -12.63 -7.72 7.98
C ARG A 130 -14.10 -7.99 7.71
N ALA A 131 -14.41 -8.91 6.79
CA ALA A 131 -15.78 -9.29 6.48
C ALA A 131 -16.49 -9.96 7.67
N ALA A 132 -15.77 -10.79 8.45
CA ALA A 132 -16.29 -11.47 9.62
C ALA A 132 -16.78 -10.50 10.71
N GLN A 133 -16.23 -9.30 10.78
CA GLN A 133 -16.68 -8.24 11.69
C GLN A 133 -18.05 -7.65 11.30
N ARG A 134 -18.49 -7.85 10.05
CA ARG A 134 -19.75 -7.33 9.49
C ARG A 134 -20.81 -8.41 9.25
N GLY A 135 -20.42 -9.68 9.19
CA GLY A 135 -21.35 -10.79 9.00
C GLY A 135 -20.72 -12.05 8.41
N LEU A 136 -21.51 -12.78 7.62
CA LEU A 136 -21.09 -14.03 6.99
C LEU A 136 -20.02 -13.76 5.93
N VAL A 137 -18.94 -14.55 5.96
CA VAL A 137 -17.83 -14.45 5.01
C VAL A 137 -18.12 -15.31 3.76
N ASN A 138 -18.07 -14.68 2.59
CA ASN A 138 -18.12 -15.36 1.29
C ASN A 138 -16.74 -15.33 0.63
N VAL A 139 -15.99 -16.43 0.73
CA VAL A 139 -14.60 -16.52 0.25
C VAL A 139 -14.52 -16.43 -1.28
N SER A 140 -15.46 -17.04 -2.02
CA SER A 140 -15.43 -16.98 -3.48
C SER A 140 -15.67 -15.54 -3.97
N GLN A 141 -16.59 -14.83 -3.33
CA GLN A 141 -16.83 -13.42 -3.64
C GLN A 141 -15.59 -12.56 -3.37
N ILE A 142 -14.92 -12.77 -2.24
CA ILE A 142 -13.66 -12.05 -1.91
C ILE A 142 -12.60 -12.32 -2.99
N HIS A 143 -12.45 -13.57 -3.42
CA HIS A 143 -11.52 -13.94 -4.49
C HIS A 143 -11.83 -13.19 -5.79
N ASP A 144 -13.08 -13.24 -6.25
CA ASP A 144 -13.51 -12.63 -7.50
C ASP A 144 -13.31 -11.11 -7.49
N GLN A 145 -13.72 -10.44 -6.40
CA GLN A 145 -13.54 -9.01 -6.21
C GLN A 145 -12.05 -8.63 -6.21
N ARG A 146 -11.21 -9.43 -5.56
CA ARG A 146 -9.76 -9.22 -5.53
C ARG A 146 -9.14 -9.37 -6.92
N GLN A 147 -9.55 -10.37 -7.72
CA GLN A 147 -9.08 -10.52 -9.10
C GLN A 147 -9.56 -9.38 -10.00
N GLN A 148 -10.76 -8.87 -9.79
CA GLN A 148 -11.30 -7.73 -10.54
C GLN A 148 -10.49 -6.46 -10.28
N VAL A 149 -10.30 -6.07 -9.01
CA VAL A 149 -9.49 -4.88 -8.66
C VAL A 149 -8.07 -5.01 -9.17
N LYS A 150 -7.50 -6.21 -9.09
CA LYS A 150 -6.19 -6.52 -9.65
C LYS A 150 -6.14 -6.24 -11.16
N ALA A 151 -7.09 -6.77 -11.94
CA ALA A 151 -7.14 -6.53 -13.38
C ALA A 151 -7.32 -5.04 -13.70
N SER A 152 -8.17 -4.32 -12.96
CA SER A 152 -8.38 -2.88 -13.12
C SER A 152 -7.11 -2.07 -12.84
N LEU A 153 -6.39 -2.34 -11.75
CA LEU A 153 -5.11 -1.69 -11.44
C LEU A 153 -4.05 -1.98 -12.51
N GLY A 154 -3.98 -3.24 -12.95
CA GLY A 154 -3.04 -3.68 -13.98
C GLY A 154 -3.23 -2.96 -15.30
N GLY A 155 -4.49 -2.84 -15.75
CA GLY A 155 -4.83 -2.14 -16.98
C GLY A 155 -4.65 -0.62 -16.87
N ALA A 156 -5.09 -0.03 -15.76
CA ALA A 156 -5.02 1.43 -15.57
C ALA A 156 -3.58 1.95 -15.47
N LEU A 157 -2.67 1.18 -14.87
CA LEU A 157 -1.28 1.57 -14.62
C LEU A 157 -0.27 0.85 -15.54
N GLU A 158 -0.73 0.22 -16.63
CA GLU A 158 0.09 -0.65 -17.48
C GLU A 158 1.40 0.04 -17.92
N ALA A 159 1.31 1.29 -18.40
CA ALA A 159 2.45 2.05 -18.87
C ALA A 159 3.49 2.29 -17.74
N VAL A 160 3.02 2.60 -16.54
CA VAL A 160 3.88 2.84 -15.37
C VAL A 160 4.57 1.56 -14.94
N TRP A 161 3.84 0.43 -14.92
CA TRP A 161 4.42 -0.89 -14.62
C TRP A 161 5.49 -1.30 -15.63
N GLN A 162 5.27 -1.05 -16.92
CA GLN A 162 6.25 -1.32 -17.97
C GLN A 162 7.52 -0.49 -17.77
N GLN A 163 7.37 0.79 -17.44
CA GLN A 163 8.51 1.67 -17.13
C GLN A 163 9.30 1.16 -15.91
N VAL A 164 8.63 0.89 -14.79
CA VAL A 164 9.28 0.38 -13.57
C VAL A 164 10.03 -0.92 -13.84
N LEU A 165 9.47 -1.83 -14.64
CA LEU A 165 10.12 -3.08 -15.01
C LEU A 165 11.35 -2.85 -15.89
N SER A 166 11.27 -1.93 -16.86
CA SER A 166 12.40 -1.55 -17.72
C SER A 166 13.55 -0.93 -16.92
N ASP A 167 13.24 -0.12 -15.91
CA ASP A 167 14.23 0.52 -15.05
C ASP A 167 14.86 -0.46 -14.04
N ASN A 168 14.22 -1.60 -13.78
CA ASN A 168 14.65 -2.61 -12.80
C ASN A 168 14.78 -4.01 -13.44
N PRO A 169 15.72 -4.21 -14.39
CA PRO A 169 15.89 -5.51 -15.03
C PRO A 169 16.31 -6.58 -14.02
N ALA A 170 15.74 -7.78 -14.17
CA ALA A 170 16.11 -8.92 -13.35
C ALA A 170 17.62 -9.21 -13.49
N PRO A 171 18.35 -9.46 -12.39
CA PRO A 171 19.75 -9.81 -12.47
C PRO A 171 19.94 -11.13 -13.24
N GLN A 172 20.99 -11.20 -14.06
CA GLN A 172 21.26 -12.35 -14.93
C GLN A 172 21.61 -13.64 -14.17
N ALA A 173 21.91 -13.55 -12.88
CA ALA A 173 22.14 -14.68 -12.00
C ALA A 173 21.34 -14.51 -10.71
N TYR A 174 20.60 -15.56 -10.32
CA TYR A 174 19.92 -15.61 -9.04
C TYR A 174 20.95 -15.62 -7.90
N ALA A 175 20.80 -14.67 -6.97
CA ALA A 175 21.50 -14.68 -5.70
C ALA A 175 20.49 -14.38 -4.58
N PRO A 176 20.57 -15.03 -3.40
CA PRO A 176 19.65 -14.79 -2.30
C PRO A 176 20.01 -13.50 -1.54
N THR A 177 20.12 -12.38 -2.25
CA THR A 177 20.30 -11.04 -1.67
C THR A 177 18.95 -10.33 -1.55
N PRO A 178 18.76 -9.44 -0.56
CA PRO A 178 17.50 -8.72 -0.35
C PRO A 178 16.95 -8.02 -1.61
N MET A 179 17.84 -7.49 -2.45
CA MET A 179 17.51 -6.83 -3.72
C MET A 179 16.81 -7.74 -4.75
N ILE A 180 17.04 -9.06 -4.72
CA ILE A 180 16.47 -9.99 -5.71
C ILE A 180 15.04 -10.39 -5.35
N LEU A 181 14.71 -10.44 -4.05
CA LEU A 181 13.33 -10.66 -3.59
C LEU A 181 12.38 -9.57 -4.11
N VAL A 182 12.90 -8.36 -4.23
CA VAL A 182 12.19 -7.17 -4.69
C VAL A 182 11.93 -7.19 -6.18
N ALA A 183 12.95 -7.53 -6.98
CA ALA A 183 12.78 -7.77 -8.41
C ALA A 183 11.80 -8.92 -8.67
N GLY A 184 11.85 -9.99 -7.86
CA GLY A 184 10.91 -11.11 -7.92
C GLY A 184 9.48 -10.72 -7.52
N ALA A 185 9.29 -9.86 -6.52
CA ALA A 185 7.99 -9.33 -6.12
C ALA A 185 7.42 -8.35 -7.15
N ALA A 186 8.25 -7.49 -7.76
CA ALA A 186 7.86 -6.61 -8.87
C ALA A 186 7.52 -7.40 -10.14
N THR A 187 8.28 -8.46 -10.44
CA THR A 187 8.00 -9.38 -11.57
C THR A 187 6.76 -10.22 -11.31
N SER A 188 6.55 -10.67 -10.07
CA SER A 188 5.32 -11.37 -9.68
C SER A 188 4.11 -10.44 -9.72
N GLY A 189 4.25 -9.20 -9.26
CA GLY A 189 3.25 -8.14 -9.40
C GLY A 189 2.89 -7.91 -10.86
N ALA A 190 3.86 -7.58 -11.71
CA ALA A 190 3.67 -7.37 -13.15
C ALA A 190 3.13 -8.62 -13.88
N GLY A 191 3.61 -9.82 -13.54
CA GLY A 191 3.12 -11.09 -14.07
C GLY A 191 1.70 -11.42 -13.62
N LEU A 192 1.28 -10.94 -12.46
CA LEU A 192 -0.09 -11.01 -11.97
C LEU A 192 -1.02 -10.05 -12.75
N PHE A 193 -0.52 -8.93 -13.29
CA PHE A 193 -1.31 -7.91 -13.99
C PHE A 193 -1.45 -8.13 -15.51
N ALA A 194 -0.63 -8.98 -16.12
CA ALA A 194 -0.65 -9.25 -17.55
C ALA A 194 -1.73 -10.28 -17.94
N GLY A 195 -3.00 -9.87 -17.87
CA GLY A 195 -4.19 -10.63 -18.28
C GLY A 195 -4.40 -10.77 -19.81
N SER A 196 -3.38 -10.57 -20.65
CA SER A 196 -3.44 -10.87 -22.07
C SER A 196 -2.54 -12.06 -22.42
N GLU A 197 -3.15 -13.21 -22.67
CA GLU A 197 -2.53 -14.56 -22.72
C GLU A 197 -1.41 -14.75 -23.78
N SER A 198 -1.15 -13.81 -24.68
CA SER A 198 -0.13 -14.00 -25.73
C SER A 198 1.27 -13.49 -25.39
N SER A 199 1.40 -12.39 -24.63
CA SER A 199 2.72 -11.80 -24.31
C SER A 199 3.31 -12.38 -23.01
N SER A 200 2.45 -12.69 -22.04
CA SER A 200 2.84 -13.17 -20.70
C SER A 200 3.44 -14.57 -20.72
N ALA A 201 2.83 -15.48 -21.50
CA ALA A 201 3.30 -16.87 -21.63
C ALA A 201 4.69 -16.98 -22.27
N SER A 202 5.06 -16.02 -23.12
CA SER A 202 6.37 -15.94 -23.76
C SER A 202 7.47 -15.54 -22.79
N ARG A 203 7.16 -14.69 -21.79
CA ARG A 203 8.13 -14.16 -20.82
C ARG A 203 8.33 -15.08 -19.62
N CYS A 204 7.29 -15.76 -19.13
CA CYS A 204 7.45 -16.78 -18.09
C CYS A 204 8.35 -17.95 -18.53
N ARG A 205 8.46 -18.22 -19.84
CA ARG A 205 9.36 -19.25 -20.40
C ARG A 205 10.83 -18.80 -20.52
N ALA A 206 11.12 -17.52 -20.36
CA ALA A 206 12.44 -16.94 -20.63
C ALA A 206 13.32 -16.73 -19.40
N GLN A 207 12.87 -17.10 -18.20
CA GLN A 207 13.73 -17.17 -17.01
C GLN A 207 14.42 -18.54 -16.98
N PRO A 208 15.73 -18.64 -17.30
CA PRO A 208 16.48 -19.85 -16.99
C PRO A 208 16.62 -19.98 -15.46
N LEU A 209 16.53 -21.22 -14.98
CA LEU A 209 16.78 -21.59 -13.58
C LEU A 209 18.18 -21.18 -13.12
#